data_AF-A0A7J3I3M2-F1
#
_entry.id   AF-A0A7J3I3M2-F1
#
_cell.length_a   1.000
_cell.length_b   1.000
_cell.length_c   1.000
_cell.angle_alpha   90.00
_cell.angle_beta   90.00
_cell.angle_gamma   90.00
#
_symmetry.space_group_name_H-M   'P 1'
#
loop_
_entity.id
_entity.type
_entity.pdbx_description
1 polymer ?
#
loop_
_entity_poly.entity_id
_entity_poly.type
_entity_poly.pdbx_seq_one_letter_code
_entity_poly.pdbx_strand_id
1 'polypeptide(L)'
;MRLIPRTMSTQHPDNACVPQWCKSEVIEEDDEVYEAFFVFSELGCHEVMWDAEGKDVDTHVVRKLLLSYEEYFRENVIGRDVFLTYRLPNPKVEEAEKKIMVESLVNIPVSCDVASKFYGREVTPIFEVILPFTTNSRELVWLLNYYKKAIVGVQELDIDSSVKVKDWVGCFKPPTIEVIPLIEDMESLKGAERIVKPYLDTVKPPYLRVFLARSDPALNYGIVPAVLLSKIALSKLKKIEEETGIPIYPIIGVGTMPFRGHLSPSNLQNFLEEYRGIYTVTIQSSLKYDYPIEEVKRTVRILNTILPHGEQEILEPHEEQVLLSATQKLKASYQEVIANLA
;
A
#
# COMPACT_ATOMS: atom_id res chain seq x y z
N MET A 1 4.04 -17.80 9.98
CA MET A 1 3.95 -16.36 9.69
C MET A 1 3.38 -16.23 8.28
N ARG A 2 2.42 -15.34 8.04
CA ARG A 2 1.82 -15.11 6.71
C ARG A 2 2.89 -14.60 5.74
N LEU A 3 2.77 -14.91 4.45
CA LEU A 3 3.60 -14.31 3.40
C LEU A 3 3.39 -12.79 3.41
N ILE A 4 4.46 -12.02 3.53
CA ILE A 4 4.40 -10.56 3.34
C ILE A 4 4.82 -10.28 1.88
N PRO A 5 3.99 -9.58 1.09
CA PRO A 5 4.23 -9.39 -0.34
C PRO A 5 5.49 -8.56 -0.61
N ARG A 6 6.19 -8.87 -1.70
CA ARG A 6 7.44 -8.19 -2.11
C ARG A 6 7.19 -7.14 -3.19
N THR A 7 6.20 -7.39 -4.02
CA THR A 7 5.80 -6.53 -5.13
C THR A 7 4.32 -6.21 -5.01
N MET A 8 4.01 -4.92 -5.03
CA MET A 8 2.65 -4.40 -4.98
C MET A 8 2.37 -3.66 -6.29
N SER A 9 1.60 -4.25 -7.19
CA SER A 9 1.07 -3.54 -8.35
C SER A 9 0.17 -2.40 -7.90
N THR A 10 0.26 -1.25 -8.57
CA THR A 10 -0.55 -0.07 -8.24
C THR A 10 -1.16 0.54 -9.50
N GLN A 11 -2.21 1.34 -9.32
CA GLN A 11 -2.97 1.99 -10.40
C GLN A 11 -2.51 3.44 -10.67
N HIS A 12 -1.20 3.70 -10.50
CA HIS A 12 -0.63 5.01 -10.80
C HIS A 12 -0.73 5.29 -12.31
N PRO A 13 -1.20 6.47 -12.74
CA PRO A 13 -1.32 6.80 -14.16
C PRO A 13 0.01 7.36 -14.71
N ASP A 14 1.10 6.61 -14.56
CA ASP A 14 2.44 7.06 -14.93
C ASP A 14 3.01 6.44 -16.22
N ASN A 15 2.24 5.57 -16.87
CA ASN A 15 2.60 4.97 -18.15
C ASN A 15 2.43 5.96 -19.32
N ALA A 16 3.31 5.85 -20.31
CA ALA A 16 3.17 6.57 -21.58
C ALA A 16 2.37 5.77 -22.62
N CYS A 17 2.50 4.44 -22.60
CA CYS A 17 1.81 3.53 -23.51
C CYS A 17 0.59 2.92 -22.83
N VAL A 18 -0.54 2.96 -23.54
CA VAL A 18 -1.75 2.22 -23.14
C VAL A 18 -1.54 0.73 -23.44
N PRO A 19 -1.82 -0.18 -22.51
CA PRO A 19 -1.66 -1.61 -22.76
C PRO A 19 -2.61 -2.10 -23.84
N GLN A 20 -2.18 -3.08 -24.64
CA GLN A 20 -2.93 -3.58 -25.80
C GLN A 20 -4.31 -4.18 -25.47
N TRP A 21 -4.52 -4.62 -24.24
CA TRP A 21 -5.78 -5.20 -23.77
C TRP A 21 -6.78 -4.14 -23.28
N CYS A 22 -6.34 -2.90 -23.08
CA CYS A 22 -7.20 -1.80 -22.62
C CYS A 22 -8.04 -1.28 -23.78
N LYS A 23 -9.34 -1.10 -23.55
CA LYS A 23 -10.31 -0.72 -24.59
C LYS A 23 -10.30 0.78 -24.86
N SER A 24 -9.93 1.57 -23.86
CA SER A 24 -9.89 3.04 -23.86
C SER A 24 -8.47 3.57 -23.73
N GLU A 25 -8.31 4.90 -23.83
CA GLU A 25 -7.04 5.59 -23.61
C GLU A 25 -6.61 5.59 -22.12
N VAL A 26 -7.53 5.27 -21.21
CA VAL A 26 -7.31 5.16 -19.77
C VAL A 26 -7.79 3.78 -19.30
N ILE A 27 -7.06 3.18 -18.36
CA ILE A 27 -7.42 1.91 -17.70
C ILE A 27 -8.42 2.24 -16.59
N GLU A 28 -9.69 1.87 -16.77
CA GLU A 28 -10.78 2.16 -15.83
C GLU A 28 -11.77 0.98 -15.77
N GLU A 29 -12.58 0.93 -14.71
CA GLU A 29 -13.68 -0.03 -14.55
C GLU A 29 -13.25 -1.51 -14.69
N ASP A 30 -13.84 -2.25 -15.63
CA ASP A 30 -13.56 -3.67 -15.88
C ASP A 30 -12.11 -3.90 -16.37
N ASP A 31 -11.48 -2.90 -16.99
CA ASP A 31 -10.10 -3.00 -17.45
C ASP A 31 -9.13 -3.00 -16.25
N GLU A 32 -9.46 -2.35 -15.12
CA GLU A 32 -8.69 -2.46 -13.87
C GLU A 32 -8.83 -3.84 -13.21
N VAL A 33 -9.99 -4.49 -13.35
CA VAL A 33 -10.18 -5.86 -12.85
C VAL A 33 -9.36 -6.84 -13.69
N TYR A 34 -9.36 -6.68 -15.02
CA TYR A 34 -8.47 -7.44 -15.89
C TYR A 34 -7.00 -7.17 -15.54
N GLU A 35 -6.62 -5.91 -15.31
CA GLU A 35 -5.26 -5.54 -14.90
C GLU A 35 -4.83 -6.30 -13.64
N ALA A 36 -5.67 -6.33 -12.60
CA ALA A 36 -5.38 -7.04 -11.37
C ALA A 36 -5.11 -8.54 -11.64
N PHE A 37 -5.92 -9.18 -12.48
CA PHE A 37 -5.66 -10.56 -12.92
C PHE A 37 -4.36 -10.69 -13.72
N PHE A 38 -4.12 -9.80 -14.68
CA PHE A 38 -2.93 -9.79 -15.54
C PHE A 38 -1.65 -9.68 -14.70
N VAL A 39 -1.60 -8.79 -13.70
CA VAL A 39 -0.39 -8.64 -12.89
C VAL A 39 -0.13 -9.84 -11.97
N PHE A 40 -1.18 -10.52 -11.50
CA PHE A 40 -1.04 -11.75 -10.73
C PHE A 40 -0.56 -12.93 -11.61
N SER A 41 -1.22 -13.14 -12.75
CA SER A 41 -1.01 -14.30 -13.61
C SER A 41 0.20 -14.16 -14.53
N GLU A 42 0.39 -13.01 -15.16
CA GLU A 42 1.42 -12.80 -16.16
C GLU A 42 2.70 -12.22 -15.57
N LEU A 43 2.59 -11.19 -14.71
CA LEU A 43 3.77 -10.52 -14.14
C LEU A 43 4.31 -11.22 -12.88
N GLY A 44 3.43 -11.92 -12.15
CA GLY A 44 3.77 -12.59 -10.90
C GLY A 44 3.92 -11.63 -9.72
N CYS A 45 3.23 -10.48 -9.75
CA CYS A 45 3.18 -9.59 -8.58
C CYS A 45 2.48 -10.31 -7.42
N HIS A 46 2.95 -10.10 -6.19
CA HIS A 46 2.33 -10.74 -5.01
C HIS A 46 1.07 -10.01 -4.54
N GLU A 47 0.96 -8.71 -4.82
CA GLU A 47 -0.10 -7.86 -4.30
C GLU A 47 -0.59 -6.86 -5.34
N VAL A 48 -1.88 -6.50 -5.26
CA VAL A 48 -2.49 -5.37 -5.95
C VAL A 48 -2.99 -4.39 -4.91
N MET A 49 -2.57 -3.12 -5.04
CA MET A 49 -3.19 -2.01 -4.35
C MET A 49 -4.41 -1.56 -5.15
N TRP A 50 -5.58 -1.56 -4.52
CA TRP A 50 -6.82 -1.05 -5.10
C TRP A 50 -7.07 0.36 -4.59
N ASP A 51 -7.02 1.34 -5.48
CA ASP A 51 -6.89 2.76 -5.15
C ASP A 51 -8.24 3.48 -5.12
N ALA A 52 -8.91 3.46 -3.97
CA ALA A 52 -10.17 4.17 -3.75
C ALA A 52 -9.96 5.66 -3.41
N GLU A 53 -8.71 6.15 -3.38
CA GLU A 53 -8.41 7.57 -3.19
C GLU A 53 -8.56 8.32 -4.52
N GLY A 54 -9.39 9.38 -4.54
CA GLY A 54 -9.55 10.25 -5.70
C GLY A 54 -10.05 9.58 -6.99
N LYS A 55 -10.62 8.36 -6.90
CA LYS A 55 -11.14 7.58 -8.04
C LYS A 55 -12.45 6.87 -7.69
N ASP A 56 -13.32 6.71 -8.68
CA ASP A 56 -14.51 5.85 -8.59
C ASP A 56 -14.13 4.41 -8.93
N VAL A 57 -13.85 3.61 -7.90
CA VAL A 57 -13.35 2.24 -8.05
C VAL A 57 -14.41 1.17 -7.93
N ASP A 58 -14.19 0.04 -8.60
CA ASP A 58 -15.08 -1.11 -8.47
C ASP A 58 -15.04 -1.70 -7.06
N THR A 59 -16.17 -1.62 -6.36
CA THR A 59 -16.37 -2.14 -5.00
C THR A 59 -16.50 -3.66 -4.91
N HIS A 60 -16.66 -4.34 -6.04
CA HIS A 60 -16.90 -5.77 -6.19
C HIS A 60 -15.73 -6.51 -6.88
N VAL A 61 -14.54 -5.92 -6.89
CA VAL A 61 -13.33 -6.47 -7.52
C VAL A 61 -13.07 -7.94 -7.16
N VAL A 62 -13.22 -8.34 -5.89
CA VAL A 62 -13.04 -9.75 -5.48
C VAL A 62 -14.03 -10.68 -6.18
N ARG A 63 -15.30 -10.28 -6.29
CA ARG A 63 -16.32 -11.06 -6.99
C ARG A 63 -15.97 -11.20 -8.48
N LYS A 64 -15.62 -10.09 -9.13
CA LYS A 64 -15.31 -10.08 -10.56
C LYS A 64 -14.07 -10.91 -10.87
N LEU A 65 -13.01 -10.80 -10.05
CA LEU A 65 -11.80 -11.62 -10.17
C LEU A 65 -12.10 -13.11 -10.04
N LEU A 66 -12.81 -13.50 -8.98
CA LEU A 66 -13.08 -14.91 -8.71
C LEU A 66 -14.00 -15.54 -9.77
N LEU A 67 -14.99 -14.82 -10.29
CA LEU A 67 -15.91 -15.34 -11.32
C LEU A 67 -15.31 -15.34 -12.72
N SER A 68 -14.51 -14.32 -13.07
CA SER A 68 -13.98 -14.19 -14.43
C SER A 68 -12.73 -15.04 -14.65
N TYR A 69 -11.98 -15.35 -13.60
CA TYR A 69 -10.70 -16.05 -13.67
C TYR A 69 -10.62 -17.22 -12.69
N GLU A 70 -11.69 -18.05 -12.65
CA GLU A 70 -11.84 -19.12 -11.66
C GLU A 70 -10.63 -20.06 -11.59
N GLU A 71 -10.10 -20.49 -12.74
CA GLU A 71 -9.01 -21.46 -12.83
C GLU A 71 -7.77 -21.00 -12.07
N TYR A 72 -7.35 -19.74 -12.29
CA TYR A 72 -6.20 -19.16 -11.61
C TYR A 72 -6.41 -19.08 -10.09
N PHE A 73 -7.57 -18.59 -9.66
CA PHE A 73 -7.84 -18.35 -8.24
C PHE A 73 -8.10 -19.65 -7.47
N ARG A 74 -8.54 -20.74 -8.11
CA ARG A 74 -8.59 -22.06 -7.47
C ARG A 74 -7.21 -22.55 -7.04
N GLU A 75 -6.17 -22.20 -7.78
CA GLU A 75 -4.78 -22.53 -7.46
C GLU A 75 -4.10 -21.47 -6.57
N ASN A 76 -4.48 -20.19 -6.73
CA ASN A 76 -3.88 -19.04 -6.05
C ASN A 76 -4.93 -18.31 -5.21
N VAL A 77 -5.02 -18.66 -3.93
CA VAL A 77 -6.05 -18.14 -3.02
C VAL A 77 -5.74 -16.69 -2.64
N ILE A 78 -6.61 -15.77 -3.05
CA ILE A 78 -6.56 -14.37 -2.63
C ILE A 78 -6.65 -14.23 -1.10
N GLY A 79 -5.78 -13.41 -0.52
CA GLY A 79 -5.59 -13.26 0.92
C GLY A 79 -4.63 -14.28 1.56
N ARG A 80 -4.12 -15.25 0.77
CA ARG A 80 -3.13 -16.26 1.20
C ARG A 80 -1.90 -16.29 0.31
N ASP A 81 -2.10 -16.49 -0.98
CA ASP A 81 -1.03 -16.68 -1.99
C ASP A 81 -0.78 -15.39 -2.77
N VAL A 82 -1.85 -14.64 -3.07
CA VAL A 82 -1.81 -13.29 -3.64
C VAL A 82 -2.68 -12.35 -2.79
N PHE A 83 -2.39 -11.05 -2.81
CA PHE A 83 -2.99 -10.08 -1.90
C PHE A 83 -3.67 -8.94 -2.64
N LEU A 84 -4.79 -8.46 -2.09
CA LEU A 84 -5.48 -7.26 -2.52
C LEU A 84 -5.62 -6.34 -1.31
N THR A 85 -5.12 -5.12 -1.44
CA THR A 85 -5.03 -4.15 -0.34
C THR A 85 -5.66 -2.83 -0.77
N TYR A 86 -6.67 -2.39 -0.04
CA TYR A 86 -7.36 -1.12 -0.34
C TYR A 86 -6.53 0.07 0.11
N ARG A 87 -6.26 1.02 -0.78
CA ARG A 87 -5.86 2.39 -0.41
C ARG A 87 -7.14 3.21 -0.27
N LEU A 88 -7.44 3.60 0.97
CA LEU A 88 -8.66 4.31 1.31
C LEU A 88 -8.45 5.81 1.11
N PRO A 89 -9.52 6.59 0.84
CA PRO A 89 -9.42 8.04 0.98
C PRO A 89 -9.22 8.42 2.44
N ASN A 90 -8.40 9.44 2.72
CA ASN A 90 -8.22 9.97 4.06
C ASN A 90 -9.31 11.00 4.37
N PRO A 91 -10.23 10.73 5.33
CA PRO A 91 -11.35 11.62 5.63
C PRO A 91 -10.94 12.98 6.19
N LYS A 92 -9.69 13.18 6.61
CA LYS A 92 -9.16 14.47 7.07
C LYS A 92 -8.74 15.38 5.91
N VAL A 93 -8.42 14.80 4.75
CA VAL A 93 -7.90 15.52 3.59
C VAL A 93 -8.96 15.59 2.49
N GLU A 94 -9.63 14.47 2.23
CA GLU A 94 -10.57 14.33 1.12
C GLU A 94 -12.01 14.48 1.62
N GLU A 95 -12.53 15.70 1.63
CA GLU A 95 -13.83 15.98 2.23
C GLU A 95 -15.01 15.34 1.49
N ALA A 96 -14.94 15.28 0.15
CA ALA A 96 -15.97 14.69 -0.70
C ALA A 96 -15.98 13.15 -0.61
N GLU A 97 -14.81 12.53 -0.47
CA GLU A 97 -14.63 11.07 -0.53
C GLU A 97 -14.75 10.36 0.83
N LYS A 98 -15.14 11.09 1.89
CA LYS A 98 -15.35 10.52 3.24
C LYS A 98 -16.26 9.29 3.25
N LYS A 99 -17.22 9.22 2.33
CA LYS A 99 -18.17 8.10 2.23
C LYS A 99 -17.64 6.94 1.39
N ILE A 100 -16.74 7.20 0.44
CA ILE A 100 -16.00 6.15 -0.28
C ILE A 100 -15.14 5.33 0.69
N MET A 101 -14.55 5.95 1.73
CA MET A 101 -13.88 5.19 2.82
C MET A 101 -14.85 4.19 3.47
N VAL A 102 -16.08 4.61 3.74
CA VAL A 102 -17.10 3.75 4.39
C VAL A 102 -17.49 2.61 3.44
N GLU A 103 -17.76 2.92 2.18
CA GLU A 103 -18.10 1.93 1.15
C GLU A 103 -16.99 0.89 1.01
N SER A 104 -15.74 1.33 0.92
CA SER A 104 -14.57 0.45 0.84
C SER A 104 -14.49 -0.50 2.03
N LEU A 105 -14.67 0.01 3.26
CA LEU A 105 -14.62 -0.80 4.48
C LEU A 105 -15.80 -1.77 4.61
N VAL A 106 -17.01 -1.37 4.21
CA VAL A 106 -18.21 -2.23 4.20
C VAL A 106 -18.06 -3.38 3.21
N ASN A 107 -17.35 -3.18 2.11
CA ASN A 107 -17.12 -4.21 1.09
C ASN A 107 -16.12 -5.30 1.51
N ILE A 108 -15.37 -5.12 2.60
CA ILE A 108 -14.46 -6.14 3.13
C ILE A 108 -15.25 -7.40 3.60
N PRO A 109 -16.28 -7.29 4.46
CA PRO A 109 -17.19 -8.41 4.76
C PRO A 109 -17.84 -9.07 3.55
N VAL A 110 -18.33 -8.27 2.61
CA VAL A 110 -18.93 -8.79 1.36
C VAL A 110 -17.90 -9.63 0.60
N SER A 111 -16.66 -9.16 0.51
CA SER A 111 -15.58 -9.89 -0.14
C SER A 111 -15.27 -11.22 0.57
N CYS A 112 -15.33 -11.26 1.91
CA CYS A 112 -15.16 -12.50 2.68
C CYS A 112 -16.25 -13.52 2.38
N ASP A 113 -17.51 -13.09 2.29
CA ASP A 113 -18.62 -13.98 1.96
C ASP A 113 -18.48 -14.57 0.55
N VAL A 114 -18.15 -13.72 -0.41
CA VAL A 114 -17.94 -14.12 -1.82
C VAL A 114 -16.77 -15.10 -1.94
N ALA A 115 -15.62 -14.77 -1.35
CA ALA A 115 -14.46 -15.64 -1.38
C ALA A 115 -14.76 -16.97 -0.66
N SER A 116 -15.36 -16.91 0.53
CA SER A 116 -15.64 -18.13 1.29
C SER A 116 -16.62 -19.06 0.57
N LYS A 117 -17.61 -18.48 -0.13
CA LYS A 117 -18.52 -19.24 -0.97
C LYS A 117 -17.80 -19.87 -2.17
N PHE A 118 -16.92 -19.14 -2.84
CA PHE A 118 -16.14 -19.62 -3.98
C PHE A 118 -15.22 -20.78 -3.61
N TYR A 119 -14.51 -20.66 -2.47
CA TYR A 119 -13.55 -21.65 -2.00
C TYR A 119 -14.16 -22.80 -1.16
N GLY A 120 -15.42 -22.70 -0.76
CA GLY A 120 -16.10 -23.70 0.08
C GLY A 120 -15.58 -23.77 1.52
N ARG A 121 -14.86 -22.74 1.99
CA ARG A 121 -14.28 -22.62 3.33
C ARG A 121 -14.08 -21.14 3.68
N GLU A 122 -13.92 -20.79 4.95
CA GLU A 122 -13.63 -19.40 5.33
C GLU A 122 -12.33 -18.88 4.68
N VAL A 123 -12.44 -17.77 3.95
CA VAL A 123 -11.34 -17.06 3.30
C VAL A 123 -11.51 -15.57 3.50
N THR A 124 -10.43 -14.90 3.91
CA THR A 124 -10.36 -13.45 4.11
C THR A 124 -9.51 -12.84 2.98
N PRO A 125 -10.12 -12.43 1.85
CA PRO A 125 -9.39 -11.94 0.69
C PRO A 125 -8.71 -10.58 0.93
N ILE A 126 -9.30 -9.76 1.80
CA ILE A 126 -8.84 -8.41 2.13
C ILE A 126 -8.83 -8.29 3.66
N PHE A 127 -7.70 -7.88 4.22
CA PHE A 127 -7.52 -7.69 5.66
C PHE A 127 -6.59 -6.53 6.00
N GLU A 128 -5.78 -6.06 5.06
CA GLU A 128 -4.94 -4.88 5.16
C GLU A 128 -5.57 -3.72 4.39
N VAL A 129 -5.46 -2.51 4.94
CA VAL A 129 -5.85 -1.26 4.28
C VAL A 129 -4.76 -0.21 4.45
N ILE A 130 -4.55 0.63 3.45
CA ILE A 130 -3.62 1.75 3.46
C ILE A 130 -4.38 3.03 3.76
N LEU A 131 -3.88 3.82 4.71
CA LEU A 131 -4.36 5.17 5.01
C LEU A 131 -3.34 6.21 4.49
N PRO A 132 -3.63 6.94 3.40
CA PRO A 132 -2.79 8.00 2.87
C PRO A 132 -2.76 9.21 3.81
N PHE A 133 -1.81 10.12 3.57
CA PHE A 133 -1.60 11.37 4.30
C PHE A 133 -1.54 11.18 5.82
N THR A 134 -1.00 10.05 6.29
CA THR A 134 -0.94 9.75 7.72
C THR A 134 0.09 10.65 8.38
N THR A 135 -0.40 11.56 9.24
CA THR A 135 0.42 12.49 10.03
C THR A 135 0.37 12.22 11.53
N ASN A 136 -0.52 11.33 11.98
CA ASN A 136 -0.75 11.07 13.40
C ASN A 136 -1.20 9.62 13.66
N SER A 137 -0.61 8.98 14.68
CA SER A 137 -0.94 7.62 15.12
C SER A 137 -2.42 7.41 15.47
N ARG A 138 -3.09 8.46 15.97
CA ARG A 138 -4.50 8.41 16.37
C ARG A 138 -5.41 8.15 15.19
N GLU A 139 -5.06 8.60 13.99
CA GLU A 139 -5.86 8.39 12.77
C GLU A 139 -5.95 6.90 12.43
N LEU A 140 -4.83 6.17 12.58
CA LEU A 140 -4.77 4.72 12.42
C LEU A 140 -5.64 3.99 13.47
N VAL A 141 -5.59 4.46 14.73
CA VAL A 141 -6.41 3.92 15.82
C VAL A 141 -7.90 4.19 15.59
N TRP A 142 -8.25 5.37 15.06
CA TRP A 142 -9.63 5.72 14.72
C TRP A 142 -10.15 4.83 13.61
N LEU A 143 -9.38 4.63 12.54
CA LEU A 143 -9.76 3.75 11.43
C LEU A 143 -9.98 2.31 11.89
N LEU A 144 -9.04 1.77 12.67
CA LEU A 144 -9.18 0.42 13.24
C LEU A 144 -10.44 0.28 14.11
N ASN A 145 -10.69 1.26 14.98
CA ASN A 145 -11.86 1.26 15.85
C ASN A 145 -13.15 1.48 15.08
N TYR A 146 -13.13 2.31 14.03
CA TYR A 146 -14.28 2.53 13.16
C TYR A 146 -14.68 1.21 12.49
N TYR A 147 -13.73 0.50 11.88
CA TYR A 147 -14.00 -0.82 11.31
C TYR A 147 -14.59 -1.79 12.36
N LYS A 148 -13.93 -1.93 13.52
CA LYS A 148 -14.40 -2.86 14.58
C LYS A 148 -15.79 -2.51 15.11
N LYS A 149 -16.07 -1.23 15.35
CA LYS A 149 -17.29 -0.79 16.06
C LYS A 149 -18.44 -0.47 15.12
N ALA A 150 -18.16 0.21 14.01
CA ALA A 150 -19.18 0.74 13.11
C ALA A 150 -19.43 -0.16 11.89
N ILE A 151 -18.51 -1.05 11.54
CA ILE A 151 -18.72 -2.04 10.46
C ILE A 151 -19.02 -3.40 11.07
N VAL A 152 -18.05 -4.00 11.77
CA VAL A 152 -18.18 -5.33 12.36
C VAL A 152 -19.17 -5.34 13.52
N GLY A 153 -19.22 -4.27 14.33
CA GLY A 153 -20.10 -4.17 15.49
C GLY A 153 -21.58 -4.12 15.16
N VAL A 154 -21.96 -3.75 13.92
CA VAL A 154 -23.35 -3.74 13.44
C VAL A 154 -23.98 -5.12 13.55
N GLN A 155 -23.18 -6.19 13.43
CA GLN A 155 -23.65 -7.57 13.52
C GLN A 155 -24.31 -7.92 14.87
N GLU A 156 -24.00 -7.15 15.93
CA GLU A 156 -24.51 -7.38 17.29
C GLU A 156 -25.78 -6.57 17.61
N LEU A 157 -26.20 -5.68 16.72
CA LEU A 157 -27.43 -4.91 16.87
C LEU A 157 -28.66 -5.81 16.72
N ASP A 158 -29.70 -5.51 17.49
CA ASP A 158 -31.00 -6.18 17.39
C ASP A 158 -31.80 -5.58 16.22
N ILE A 159 -32.27 -6.43 15.30
CA ILE A 159 -33.24 -6.06 14.25
C ILE A 159 -34.64 -5.97 14.86
N ASP A 160 -34.96 -6.96 15.69
CA ASP A 160 -36.17 -7.04 16.50
C ASP A 160 -35.84 -7.82 17.79
N SER A 161 -36.80 -7.90 18.71
CA SER A 161 -36.75 -8.51 20.05
C SER A 161 -36.08 -9.88 20.19
N SER A 162 -35.89 -10.64 19.10
CA SER A 162 -35.31 -11.98 19.12
C SER A 162 -34.23 -12.23 18.06
N VAL A 163 -33.93 -11.27 17.19
CA VAL A 163 -33.06 -11.46 16.02
C VAL A 163 -32.00 -10.37 15.98
N LYS A 164 -30.72 -10.77 16.00
CA LYS A 164 -29.60 -9.86 15.73
C LYS A 164 -29.33 -9.75 14.24
N VAL A 165 -28.62 -8.70 13.84
CA VAL A 165 -28.20 -8.52 12.44
C VAL A 165 -27.48 -9.75 11.89
N LYS A 166 -26.52 -10.31 12.64
CA LYS A 166 -25.78 -11.51 12.21
C LYS A 166 -26.65 -12.74 11.96
N ASP A 167 -27.79 -12.86 12.65
CA ASP A 167 -28.69 -14.01 12.50
C ASP A 167 -29.44 -13.93 11.16
N TRP A 168 -29.57 -12.74 10.59
CA TRP A 168 -30.23 -12.51 9.30
C TRP A 168 -29.25 -12.45 8.12
N VAL A 169 -28.18 -11.66 8.23
CA VAL A 169 -27.25 -11.40 7.11
C VAL A 169 -25.89 -12.09 7.24
N GLY A 170 -25.66 -12.85 8.31
CA GLY A 170 -24.40 -13.51 8.59
C GLY A 170 -23.41 -12.68 9.41
N CYS A 171 -22.35 -13.34 9.88
CA CYS A 171 -21.30 -12.71 10.66
C CYS A 171 -20.39 -11.84 9.80
N PHE A 172 -19.99 -10.68 10.32
CA PHE A 172 -19.10 -9.76 9.61
C PHE A 172 -17.64 -10.20 9.82
N LYS A 173 -16.97 -10.60 8.72
CA LYS A 173 -15.58 -11.07 8.72
C LYS A 173 -14.70 -10.16 7.82
N PRO A 174 -13.38 -10.03 8.08
CA PRO A 174 -12.71 -10.42 9.32
C PRO A 174 -13.17 -9.53 10.49
N PRO A 175 -13.01 -9.97 11.75
CA PRO A 175 -13.42 -9.17 12.92
C PRO A 175 -12.53 -7.93 13.15
N THR A 176 -11.39 -7.85 12.47
CA THR A 176 -10.46 -6.72 12.49
C THR A 176 -9.76 -6.62 11.15
N ILE A 177 -9.24 -5.43 10.87
CA ILE A 177 -8.29 -5.15 9.79
C ILE A 177 -6.93 -4.78 10.38
N GLU A 178 -5.93 -4.75 9.51
CA GLU A 178 -4.59 -4.22 9.75
C GLU A 178 -4.44 -2.92 8.95
N VAL A 179 -3.91 -1.88 9.60
CA VAL A 179 -3.82 -0.54 8.97
C VAL A 179 -2.37 -0.23 8.64
N ILE A 180 -2.11 0.07 7.38
CA ILE A 180 -0.82 0.45 6.83
C ILE A 180 -0.79 2.00 6.73
N PRO A 181 -0.01 2.71 7.56
CA PRO A 181 0.17 4.14 7.37
C PRO A 181 0.97 4.41 6.10
N LEU A 182 0.45 5.28 5.23
CA LEU A 182 1.19 5.90 4.15
C LEU A 182 1.64 7.30 4.59
N ILE A 183 2.95 7.47 4.71
CA ILE A 183 3.63 8.67 5.22
C ILE A 183 4.27 9.41 4.04
N GLU A 184 3.88 10.67 3.83
CA GLU A 184 4.12 11.36 2.56
C GLU A 184 4.83 12.71 2.69
N ASP A 185 4.51 13.48 3.73
CA ASP A 185 5.11 14.79 3.91
C ASP A 185 6.47 14.72 4.63
N MET A 186 7.27 15.76 4.43
CA MET A 186 8.61 15.87 4.99
C MET A 186 8.64 15.75 6.53
N GLU A 187 7.73 16.40 7.24
CA GLU A 187 7.80 16.45 8.71
C GLU A 187 7.40 15.09 9.30
N SER A 188 6.42 14.43 8.70
CA SER A 188 6.03 13.07 9.08
C SER A 188 7.10 12.04 8.74
N LEU A 189 7.79 12.14 7.60
CA LEU A 189 8.90 11.24 7.25
C LEU A 189 10.10 11.41 8.20
N LYS A 190 10.47 12.64 8.53
CA LYS A 190 11.50 12.93 9.54
C LYS A 190 11.13 12.44 10.93
N GLY A 191 9.84 12.44 11.26
CA GLY A 191 9.30 12.08 12.55
C GLY A 191 8.50 10.79 12.54
N ALA A 192 8.83 9.84 11.66
CA ALA A 192 8.04 8.62 11.45
C ALA A 192 7.81 7.85 12.76
N GLU A 193 8.74 7.94 13.72
CA GLU A 193 8.61 7.35 15.05
C GLU A 193 7.42 7.89 15.84
N ARG A 194 7.04 9.14 15.63
CA ARG A 194 5.91 9.79 16.32
C ARG A 194 4.56 9.29 15.84
N ILE A 195 4.52 8.69 14.64
CA ILE A 195 3.33 8.06 14.07
C ILE A 195 3.31 6.57 14.42
N VAL A 196 4.42 5.88 14.19
CA VAL A 196 4.46 4.42 14.28
C VAL A 196 4.48 3.93 15.73
N LYS A 197 5.35 4.47 16.58
CA LYS A 197 5.54 3.96 17.94
C LYS A 197 4.26 4.04 18.80
N PRO A 198 3.54 5.18 18.87
CA PRO A 198 2.32 5.22 19.68
C PRO A 198 1.20 4.30 19.15
N TYR A 199 1.18 4.04 17.84
CA TYR A 199 0.24 3.07 17.27
C TYR A 199 0.58 1.65 17.71
N LEU A 200 1.86 1.26 17.64
CA LEU A 200 2.35 -0.04 18.13
C LEU A 200 2.08 -0.24 19.62
N ASP A 201 2.35 0.77 20.45
CA ASP A 201 2.09 0.71 21.89
C ASP A 201 0.60 0.50 22.22
N THR A 202 -0.28 1.10 21.42
CA THR A 202 -1.74 1.05 21.59
C THR A 202 -2.34 -0.26 21.06
N VAL A 203 -1.95 -0.67 19.86
CA VAL A 203 -2.61 -1.76 19.11
C VAL A 203 -1.89 -3.10 19.28
N LYS A 204 -0.56 -3.09 19.46
CA LYS A 204 0.31 -4.27 19.58
C LYS A 204 0.02 -5.33 18.50
N PRO A 205 0.03 -4.97 17.21
CA PRO A 205 -0.22 -5.92 16.14
C PRO A 205 0.92 -6.95 16.05
N PRO A 206 0.69 -8.13 15.43
CA PRO A 206 1.74 -9.14 15.27
C PRO A 206 2.91 -8.67 14.39
N TYR A 207 2.65 -7.70 13.50
CA TYR A 207 3.62 -6.96 12.71
C TYR A 207 3.00 -5.64 12.25
N LEU A 208 3.79 -4.73 11.68
CA LEU A 208 3.28 -3.54 11.00
C LEU A 208 3.96 -3.35 9.65
N ARG A 209 3.17 -3.15 8.60
CA ARG A 209 3.67 -2.60 7.33
C ARG A 209 3.59 -1.08 7.37
N VAL A 210 4.61 -0.39 6.86
CA VAL A 210 4.65 1.08 6.82
C VAL A 210 5.00 1.53 5.42
N PHE A 211 4.14 2.33 4.80
CA PHE A 211 4.32 2.78 3.43
C PHE A 211 4.94 4.19 3.43
N LEU A 212 6.12 4.30 2.84
CA LEU A 212 6.84 5.56 2.65
C LEU A 212 6.65 6.03 1.20
N ALA A 213 6.07 7.21 1.00
CA ALA A 213 6.05 7.83 -0.32
C ALA A 213 7.44 8.34 -0.68
N ARG A 214 7.74 8.31 -1.98
CA ARG A 214 8.97 8.85 -2.56
C ARG A 214 8.69 9.93 -3.60
N SER A 215 7.60 9.78 -4.35
CA SER A 215 7.22 10.71 -5.42
C SER A 215 6.82 12.09 -4.90
N ASP A 216 5.89 12.16 -3.94
CA ASP A 216 5.43 13.42 -3.37
C ASP A 216 6.55 14.19 -2.65
N PRO A 217 7.43 13.54 -1.86
CA PRO A 217 8.63 14.21 -1.36
C PRO A 217 9.52 14.77 -2.46
N ALA A 218 9.72 14.03 -3.56
CA ALA A 218 10.58 14.50 -4.65
C ALA A 218 9.97 15.72 -5.34
N LEU A 219 8.67 15.68 -5.63
CA LEU A 219 7.94 16.80 -6.24
C LEU A 219 8.02 18.07 -5.40
N ASN A 220 7.79 17.94 -4.09
CA ASN A 220 7.67 19.09 -3.19
C ASN A 220 9.03 19.61 -2.68
N TYR A 221 10.03 18.74 -2.57
CA TYR A 221 11.29 19.04 -1.87
C TYR A 221 12.55 18.76 -2.69
N GLY A 222 12.44 18.14 -3.85
CA GLY A 222 13.55 17.76 -4.72
C GLY A 222 14.02 16.32 -4.51
N ILE A 223 14.70 15.77 -5.53
CA ILE A 223 15.10 14.35 -5.57
C ILE A 223 16.02 13.95 -4.41
N VAL A 224 17.04 14.74 -4.09
CA VAL A 224 18.00 14.39 -3.03
C VAL A 224 17.32 14.45 -1.65
N PRO A 225 16.60 15.53 -1.27
CA PRO A 225 15.78 15.53 -0.06
C PRO A 225 14.84 14.33 0.06
N ALA A 226 14.16 13.93 -1.01
CA ALA A 226 13.28 12.76 -0.99
C ALA A 226 14.00 11.46 -0.63
N VAL A 227 15.16 11.20 -1.25
CA VAL A 227 15.98 10.02 -0.96
C VAL A 227 16.47 10.03 0.49
N LEU A 228 16.97 11.17 0.97
CA LEU A 228 17.44 11.30 2.35
C LEU A 228 16.32 11.09 3.36
N LEU A 229 15.12 11.63 3.10
CA LEU A 229 13.95 11.41 3.95
C LEU A 229 13.55 9.93 4.03
N SER A 230 13.58 9.20 2.91
CA SER A 230 13.32 7.76 2.92
C SER A 230 14.34 7.01 3.79
N LYS A 231 15.64 7.32 3.69
CA LYS A 231 16.69 6.68 4.52
C LYS A 231 16.52 7.00 6.00
N ILE A 232 16.23 8.25 6.34
CA ILE A 232 15.97 8.68 7.72
C ILE A 232 14.75 7.93 8.29
N ALA A 233 13.65 7.86 7.52
CA ALA A 233 12.45 7.15 7.92
C ALA A 233 12.74 5.65 8.14
N LEU A 234 13.45 4.99 7.22
CA LEU A 234 13.82 3.58 7.36
C LEU A 234 14.66 3.32 8.61
N SER A 235 15.68 4.15 8.87
CA SER A 235 16.47 4.06 10.09
C SER A 235 15.60 4.19 11.35
N LYS A 236 14.61 5.07 11.35
CA LYS A 236 13.69 5.26 12.49
C LYS A 236 12.79 4.05 12.69
N LEU A 237 12.24 3.51 11.60
CA LEU A 237 11.44 2.29 11.64
C LEU A 237 12.26 1.12 12.21
N LYS A 238 13.52 0.96 11.79
CA LYS A 238 14.39 -0.08 12.33
C LYS A 238 14.61 0.06 13.83
N LYS A 239 14.91 1.27 14.31
CA LYS A 239 15.07 1.54 15.77
C LYS A 239 13.81 1.18 16.56
N ILE A 240 12.62 1.46 16.01
CA ILE A 240 11.34 1.14 16.68
C ILE A 240 11.07 -0.36 16.67
N GLU A 241 11.38 -1.06 15.57
CA GLU A 241 11.29 -2.52 15.51
C GLU A 241 12.14 -3.16 16.61
N GLU A 242 13.39 -2.70 16.78
CA GLU A 242 14.29 -3.20 17.83
C GLU A 242 13.80 -2.86 19.24
N GLU A 243 13.29 -1.64 19.44
CA GLU A 243 12.78 -1.20 20.74
C GLU A 243 11.52 -1.96 21.18
N THR A 244 10.59 -2.18 20.24
CA THR A 244 9.26 -2.75 20.53
C THR A 244 9.23 -4.27 20.40
N GLY A 245 10.16 -4.86 19.64
CA GLY A 245 10.15 -6.28 19.27
C GLY A 245 9.03 -6.66 18.29
N ILE A 246 8.29 -5.69 17.75
CA ILE A 246 7.23 -5.92 16.76
C ILE A 246 7.86 -5.78 15.36
N PRO A 247 7.80 -6.81 14.50
CA PRO A 247 8.34 -6.74 13.14
C PRO A 247 7.74 -5.58 12.34
N ILE A 248 8.60 -4.82 11.64
CA ILE A 248 8.18 -3.74 10.74
C ILE A 248 8.62 -4.06 9.31
N TYR A 249 7.68 -3.99 8.38
CA TYR A 249 7.89 -4.30 6.96
C TYR A 249 7.66 -3.06 6.08
N PRO A 250 8.70 -2.27 5.76
CA PRO A 250 8.51 -1.06 4.99
C PRO A 250 8.16 -1.32 3.52
N ILE A 251 7.26 -0.50 3.02
CA ILE A 251 6.86 -0.40 1.63
C ILE A 251 7.41 0.93 1.09
N ILE A 252 7.96 0.94 -0.12
CA ILE A 252 8.36 2.20 -0.79
C ILE A 252 7.60 2.39 -2.10
N GLY A 253 7.02 3.58 -2.26
CA GLY A 253 6.25 3.98 -3.44
C GLY A 253 7.14 4.63 -4.48
N VAL A 254 7.47 3.89 -5.53
CA VAL A 254 8.49 4.26 -6.51
C VAL A 254 8.03 4.04 -7.95
N GLY A 255 8.35 5.00 -8.80
CA GLY A 255 8.19 4.92 -10.26
C GLY A 255 9.50 4.61 -10.98
N THR A 256 9.40 4.43 -12.29
CA THR A 256 10.54 4.04 -13.15
C THR A 256 11.52 5.18 -13.42
N MET A 257 11.07 6.42 -13.42
CA MET A 257 11.91 7.59 -13.69
C MET A 257 12.78 7.95 -12.46
N PRO A 258 14.01 8.49 -12.66
CA PRO A 258 14.89 8.90 -11.56
C PRO A 258 14.22 9.81 -10.54
N PHE A 259 13.40 10.75 -11.00
CA PHE A 259 12.67 11.67 -10.13
C PHE A 259 11.57 11.02 -9.29
N ARG A 260 11.16 9.79 -9.58
CA ARG A 260 10.11 9.06 -8.83
C ARG A 260 10.56 7.76 -8.15
N GLY A 261 11.80 7.32 -8.34
CA GLY A 261 12.30 6.11 -7.66
C GLY A 261 13.42 5.40 -8.39
N HIS A 262 13.40 5.51 -9.72
CA HIS A 262 14.30 4.80 -10.62
C HIS A 262 14.23 3.27 -10.53
N LEU A 263 13.05 2.72 -10.22
CA LEU A 263 12.82 1.27 -10.28
C LEU A 263 12.53 0.87 -11.73
N SER A 264 13.58 0.48 -12.46
CA SER A 264 13.48 0.03 -13.86
C SER A 264 14.33 -1.23 -14.09
N PRO A 265 14.08 -2.01 -15.16
CA PRO A 265 14.86 -3.20 -15.47
C PRO A 265 16.37 -2.91 -15.59
N SER A 266 16.73 -1.76 -16.15
CA SER A 266 18.12 -1.35 -16.36
C SER A 266 18.81 -0.77 -15.11
N ASN A 267 18.06 -0.40 -14.07
CA ASN A 267 18.60 0.22 -12.86
C ASN A 267 18.35 -0.60 -11.58
N LEU A 268 17.87 -1.85 -11.72
CA LEU A 268 17.44 -2.69 -10.61
C LEU A 268 18.50 -2.85 -9.51
N GLN A 269 19.77 -3.09 -9.88
CA GLN A 269 20.83 -3.29 -8.88
C GLN A 269 21.08 -2.03 -8.04
N ASN A 270 21.16 -0.86 -8.68
CA ASN A 270 21.36 0.40 -7.96
C ASN A 270 20.17 0.71 -7.07
N PHE A 271 18.95 0.43 -7.53
CA PHE A 271 17.74 0.58 -6.73
C PHE A 271 17.79 -0.29 -5.46
N LEU A 272 18.19 -1.56 -5.59
CA LEU A 272 18.29 -2.49 -4.45
C LEU A 272 19.34 -2.03 -3.43
N GLU A 273 20.49 -1.50 -3.88
CA GLU A 273 21.50 -0.94 -2.98
C GLU A 273 21.06 0.39 -2.34
N GLU A 274 20.33 1.23 -3.07
CA GLU A 274 19.87 2.53 -2.56
C GLU A 274 18.85 2.38 -1.43
N TYR A 275 17.95 1.39 -1.55
CA TYR A 275 16.81 1.15 -0.68
C TYR A 275 16.90 -0.20 0.05
N ARG A 276 18.07 -0.48 0.62
CA ARG A 276 18.31 -1.71 1.41
C ARG A 276 17.33 -1.85 2.56
N GLY A 277 16.93 -3.10 2.80
CA GLY A 277 15.99 -3.45 3.87
C GLY A 277 14.53 -3.04 3.63
N ILE A 278 14.18 -2.43 2.49
CA ILE A 278 12.78 -2.35 2.04
C ILE A 278 12.23 -3.75 1.83
N TYR A 279 10.99 -3.96 2.26
CA TYR A 279 10.34 -5.28 2.21
C TYR A 279 9.42 -5.43 1.00
N THR A 280 8.70 -4.35 0.65
CA THR A 280 7.77 -4.30 -0.48
C THR A 280 8.04 -3.07 -1.36
N VAL A 281 7.99 -3.23 -2.68
CA VAL A 281 8.11 -2.11 -3.62
C VAL A 281 6.87 -2.02 -4.50
N THR A 282 6.49 -0.81 -4.89
CA THR A 282 5.39 -0.64 -5.85
C THR A 282 5.84 -0.95 -7.28
N ILE A 283 5.03 -1.69 -8.03
CA ILE A 283 5.13 -1.90 -9.47
C ILE A 283 4.10 -0.96 -10.13
N GLN A 284 4.54 0.22 -10.54
CA GLN A 284 3.69 1.24 -11.16
C GLN A 284 3.45 0.97 -12.65
N SER A 285 2.50 1.67 -13.26
CA SER A 285 2.05 1.41 -14.64
C SER A 285 3.13 1.61 -15.67
N SER A 286 4.02 2.59 -15.50
CA SER A 286 5.16 2.76 -16.41
C SER A 286 6.02 1.51 -16.48
N LEU A 287 6.30 0.86 -15.35
CA LEU A 287 7.08 -0.38 -15.33
C LEU A 287 6.32 -1.53 -16.01
N LYS A 288 4.99 -1.58 -15.87
CA LYS A 288 4.16 -2.63 -16.45
C LYS A 288 4.04 -2.51 -17.97
N TYR A 289 3.97 -1.29 -18.51
CA TYR A 289 3.49 -1.06 -19.88
C TYR A 289 4.49 -0.35 -20.81
N ASP A 290 5.48 0.36 -20.29
CA ASP A 290 6.45 1.07 -21.12
C ASP A 290 7.74 0.26 -21.38
N TYR A 291 7.82 -0.95 -20.82
CA TYR A 291 8.97 -1.85 -20.95
C TYR A 291 8.55 -3.18 -21.59
N PRO A 292 9.47 -3.87 -22.30
CA PRO A 292 9.19 -5.20 -22.83
C PRO A 292 8.75 -6.17 -21.73
N ILE A 293 7.62 -6.85 -21.94
CA ILE A 293 6.99 -7.69 -20.91
C ILE A 293 7.94 -8.71 -20.28
N GLU A 294 8.85 -9.31 -21.05
CA GLU A 294 9.82 -10.27 -20.52
C GLU A 294 10.84 -9.65 -19.56
N GLU A 295 11.20 -8.38 -19.75
CA GLU A 295 12.04 -7.63 -18.81
C GLU A 295 11.26 -7.30 -17.53
N VAL A 296 9.98 -6.94 -17.65
CA VAL A 296 9.10 -6.69 -16.51
C VAL A 296 8.95 -7.94 -15.66
N LYS A 297 8.57 -9.08 -16.28
CA LYS A 297 8.45 -10.38 -15.62
C LYS A 297 9.75 -10.78 -14.92
N ARG A 298 10.91 -10.56 -15.57
CA ARG A 298 12.22 -10.81 -14.96
C ARG A 298 12.47 -9.92 -13.74
N THR A 299 12.18 -8.62 -13.86
CA THR A 299 12.34 -7.65 -12.78
C THR A 299 11.49 -8.02 -11.58
N VAL A 300 10.20 -8.32 -11.78
CA VAL A 300 9.29 -8.76 -10.71
C VAL A 300 9.76 -10.05 -10.04
N ARG A 301 10.19 -11.06 -10.82
CA ARG A 301 10.76 -12.30 -10.25
C ARG A 301 11.99 -12.06 -9.38
N ILE A 302 12.91 -11.19 -9.81
CA ILE A 302 14.10 -10.83 -9.04
C ILE A 302 13.68 -10.15 -7.74
N LEU A 303 12.79 -9.16 -7.80
CA LEU A 303 12.28 -8.46 -6.62
C LEU A 303 11.61 -9.40 -5.61
N ASN A 304 10.77 -10.32 -6.10
CA ASN A 304 10.10 -11.33 -5.27
C ASN A 304 11.07 -12.28 -4.57
N THR A 305 12.25 -12.48 -5.15
CA THR A 305 13.28 -13.39 -4.61
C THR A 305 14.24 -12.69 -3.67
N ILE A 306 14.67 -11.47 -4.01
CA ILE A 306 15.77 -10.78 -3.33
C ILE A 306 15.28 -9.88 -2.19
N LEU A 307 14.07 -9.32 -2.25
CA LEU A 307 13.62 -8.44 -1.18
C LEU A 307 13.40 -9.23 0.13
N PRO A 308 13.82 -8.71 1.30
CA PRO A 308 14.55 -7.46 1.46
C PRO A 308 16.03 -7.63 1.08
N HIS A 309 16.57 -6.70 0.27
CA HIS A 309 17.99 -6.72 -0.08
C HIS A 309 18.81 -6.12 1.06
N GLY A 310 19.57 -6.96 1.76
CA GLY A 310 20.34 -6.55 2.94
C GLY A 310 19.46 -6.09 4.11
N GLU A 311 20.11 -5.55 5.13
CA GLU A 311 19.44 -4.99 6.31
C GLU A 311 19.32 -3.48 6.22
N GLN A 312 18.34 -2.92 6.94
CA GLN A 312 18.17 -1.47 7.07
C GLN A 312 19.31 -0.90 7.92
N GLU A 313 19.96 0.14 7.41
CA GLU A 313 20.99 0.85 8.16
C GLU A 313 20.36 1.72 9.25
N ILE A 314 20.89 1.60 10.46
CA ILE A 314 20.55 2.47 11.57
C ILE A 314 21.53 3.64 11.56
N LEU A 315 21.02 4.83 11.28
CA LEU A 315 21.81 6.06 11.28
C LEU A 315 22.18 6.46 12.70
N GLU A 316 23.45 6.78 12.90
CA GLU A 316 23.92 7.39 14.14
C GLU A 316 23.34 8.81 14.30
N PRO A 317 23.16 9.31 15.55
CA PRO A 317 22.54 10.62 15.78
C PRO A 317 23.21 11.78 15.01
N HIS A 318 24.53 11.72 14.83
CA HIS A 318 25.27 12.74 14.10
C HIS A 318 25.04 12.66 12.58
N GLU A 319 24.93 11.46 12.01
CA GLU A 319 24.62 11.25 10.59
C GLU A 319 23.21 11.75 10.29
N GLU A 320 22.23 11.39 11.11
CA GLU A 320 20.85 11.86 10.99
C GLU A 320 20.79 13.40 10.97
N GLN A 321 21.51 14.07 11.88
CA GLN A 321 21.60 15.53 11.91
C GLN A 321 22.21 16.13 10.63
N VAL A 322 23.28 15.52 10.09
CA VAL A 322 23.90 15.96 8.84
C VAL A 322 22.92 15.81 7.67
N LEU A 323 22.24 14.66 7.57
CA LEU A 323 21.27 14.41 6.51
C LEU A 323 20.06 15.36 6.60
N LEU A 324 19.57 15.64 7.81
CA LEU A 324 18.50 16.63 8.03
C LEU A 324 18.94 18.04 7.63
N SER A 325 20.16 18.44 7.95
CA SER A 325 20.72 19.74 7.54
C SER A 325 20.86 19.84 6.01
N ALA A 326 21.37 18.78 5.37
CA ALA A 326 21.49 18.70 3.92
C ALA A 326 20.12 18.76 3.24
N THR A 327 19.13 18.02 3.77
CA THR A 327 17.75 18.02 3.30
C THR A 327 17.16 19.43 3.29
N GLN A 328 17.35 20.21 4.37
CA GLN A 328 16.82 21.58 4.43
C GLN A 328 17.50 22.53 3.44
N LYS A 329 18.83 22.46 3.32
CA LYS A 329 19.57 23.31 2.37
C LYS A 329 19.17 23.03 0.92
N LEU A 330 19.09 21.76 0.55
CA LEU A 330 18.75 21.34 -0.80
C LEU A 330 17.28 21.61 -1.14
N LYS A 331 16.38 21.39 -0.17
CA LYS A 331 14.96 21.78 -0.31
C LYS A 331 14.82 23.27 -0.60
N ALA A 332 15.49 24.13 0.18
CA ALA A 332 15.40 25.58 0.00
C ALA A 332 15.82 26.00 -1.42
N SER A 333 16.96 25.47 -1.91
CA SER A 333 17.43 25.74 -3.27
C SER A 333 16.49 25.20 -4.34
N TYR A 334 15.94 24.00 -4.17
CA TYR A 334 14.96 23.42 -5.09
C TYR A 334 13.68 24.27 -5.16
N GLN A 335 13.13 24.66 -4.02
CA GLN A 335 11.89 25.43 -3.95
C GLN A 335 12.05 26.85 -4.49
N GLU A 336 13.22 27.48 -4.32
CA GLU A 336 13.52 28.77 -4.95
C GLU A 336 13.44 28.68 -6.49
N VAL A 337 13.92 27.59 -7.08
CA VAL A 337 13.84 27.40 -8.54
C VAL A 337 12.41 27.10 -8.98
N ILE A 338 11.71 26.16 -8.33
CA ILE A 338 10.36 25.74 -8.75
C ILE A 338 9.32 26.84 -8.53
N ALA A 339 9.44 27.65 -7.49
CA ALA A 339 8.52 28.78 -7.27
C ALA A 339 8.57 29.83 -8.39
N ASN A 340 9.64 29.86 -9.19
CA ASN A 340 9.75 30.71 -10.37
C ASN A 340 9.19 30.07 -11.66
N LEU A 341 8.81 28.79 -11.61
CA LEU A 341 8.28 28.02 -12.73
C LEU A 341 6.77 27.71 -12.59
N ALA A 342 6.25 27.70 -11.37
CA ALA A 342 4.83 27.55 -11.03
C ALA A 342 4.14 28.92 -11.01
#